data_AF-A0A661VH08-F1
#
_entry.id   AF-A0A661VH08-F1
#
_cell.length_a   1.000
_cell.length_b   1.000
_cell.length_c   1.000
_cell.angle_alpha   90.00
_cell.angle_beta   90.00
_cell.angle_gamma   90.00
#
_symmetry.space_group_name_H-M   'P 1'
#
loop_
_entity.id
_entity.type
_entity.pdbx_description
1 polymer ?
#
loop_
_entity_poly.entity_id
_entity_poly.type
_entity_poly.pdbx_seq_one_letter_code
_entity_poly.pdbx_strand_id
1 'polypeptide(L)'
;PFDRYWDEIKGCSVEEVKNKEGENNPLFKLIRQHGLAREFPLIVATLKAFSEGRVRIEDETIVDASGKAIQGYDLTEEIERKL
;
A
#
# COMPACT_ATOMS: atom_id res chain seq x y z
N PRO A 1 -5.09 11.52 11.01
CA PRO A 1 -6.58 11.48 11.04
C PRO A 1 -7.18 10.23 11.73
N PHE A 2 -6.37 9.20 12.04
CA PHE A 2 -6.87 7.94 12.61
C PHE A 2 -7.18 8.00 14.12
N ASP A 3 -6.51 8.87 14.87
CA ASP A 3 -6.51 8.86 16.34
C ASP A 3 -7.92 8.87 16.95
N ARG A 4 -8.80 9.74 16.43
CA ARG A 4 -10.21 9.80 16.86
C ARG A 4 -10.91 8.45 16.75
N TYR A 5 -10.77 7.77 15.61
CA TYR A 5 -11.45 6.50 15.35
C TYR A 5 -10.78 5.32 16.08
N TRP A 6 -9.50 5.46 16.40
CA TRP A 6 -8.80 4.55 17.31
C TRP A 6 -9.31 4.66 18.74
N ASP A 7 -9.55 5.87 19.22
CA ASP A 7 -10.12 6.09 20.55
C ASP A 7 -11.55 5.54 20.68
N GLU A 8 -12.35 5.61 19.60
CA GLU A 8 -13.73 5.08 19.55
C GLU A 8 -13.81 3.55 19.75
N ILE A 9 -12.76 2.79 19.38
CA ILE A 9 -12.71 1.33 19.57
C ILE A 9 -11.82 0.88 20.73
N LYS A 10 -11.33 1.83 21.54
CA LYS A 10 -10.40 1.55 22.63
C LYS A 10 -11.03 0.63 23.67
N GLY A 11 -10.31 -0.45 24.00
CA GLY A 11 -10.79 -1.47 24.94
C GLY A 11 -11.66 -2.56 24.31
N CYS A 12 -11.98 -2.46 23.02
CA CYS A 12 -12.48 -3.59 22.24
C CYS A 12 -11.33 -4.37 21.60
N SER A 13 -11.49 -5.68 21.50
CA SER A 13 -10.65 -6.52 20.65
C SER A 13 -10.98 -6.32 19.17
N VAL A 14 -10.02 -6.63 18.30
CA VAL A 14 -10.21 -6.55 16.84
C VAL A 14 -11.33 -7.50 16.40
N GLU A 15 -11.41 -8.70 16.96
CA GLU A 15 -12.49 -9.66 16.71
C GLU A 15 -13.88 -9.09 17.06
N GLU A 16 -14.02 -8.39 18.19
CA GLU A 16 -15.29 -7.78 18.58
C GLU A 16 -15.73 -6.68 17.62
N VAL A 17 -14.80 -5.82 17.20
CA VAL A 17 -15.07 -4.75 16.22
C VAL A 17 -15.46 -5.37 14.87
N LYS A 18 -14.73 -6.40 14.42
CA LYS A 18 -15.06 -7.13 13.18
C LYS A 18 -16.44 -7.79 13.23
N ASN A 19 -16.81 -8.39 14.35
CA ASN A 19 -18.10 -9.08 14.48
C ASN A 19 -19.28 -8.10 14.58
N LYS A 20 -19.11 -6.95 15.24
CA LYS A 20 -20.19 -5.96 15.44
C LYS A 20 -20.39 -5.05 14.23
N GLU A 21 -19.30 -4.55 13.66
CA GLU A 21 -19.34 -3.50 12.64
C GLU A 21 -18.72 -3.97 11.32
N GLY A 22 -17.71 -4.83 11.37
CA GLY A 22 -17.02 -5.31 10.17
C GLY A 22 -16.45 -4.17 9.33
N GLU A 23 -16.61 -4.25 8.01
CA GLU A 23 -16.18 -3.19 7.08
C GLU A 23 -16.96 -1.88 7.25
N ASN A 24 -18.05 -1.87 8.03
CA ASN A 24 -18.76 -0.63 8.31
C ASN A 24 -18.09 0.25 9.37
N ASN A 25 -17.14 -0.30 10.13
CA ASN A 25 -16.41 0.43 11.16
C ASN A 25 -15.70 1.66 10.55
N PRO A 26 -15.86 2.86 11.15
CA PRO A 26 -15.28 4.09 10.63
C PRO A 26 -13.76 4.07 10.49
N LEU A 27 -13.04 3.45 11.43
CA LEU A 27 -11.58 3.31 11.35
C LEU A 27 -11.18 2.48 10.15
N PHE A 28 -11.84 1.33 9.93
CA PHE A 28 -11.54 0.44 8.81
C PHE A 28 -11.85 1.10 7.46
N LYS A 29 -12.97 1.83 7.35
CA LYS A 29 -13.30 2.63 6.16
C LYS A 29 -12.21 3.68 5.88
N LEU A 30 -11.77 4.40 6.90
CA LEU A 30 -10.74 5.42 6.74
C LEU A 30 -9.39 4.79 6.32
N ILE A 31 -9.00 3.67 6.92
CA ILE A 31 -7.81 2.91 6.53
C ILE A 31 -7.93 2.49 5.05
N ARG A 32 -9.08 1.95 4.64
CA ARG A 32 -9.30 1.54 3.24
C ARG A 32 -9.22 2.72 2.29
N GLN A 33 -9.79 3.87 2.63
CA GLN A 33 -9.71 5.09 1.83
C GLN A 33 -8.25 5.55 1.63
N HIS A 34 -7.46 5.62 2.71
CA HIS A 34 -6.04 6.00 2.62
C HIS A 34 -5.18 4.94 1.91
N GLY A 35 -5.54 3.65 2.02
CA GLY A 35 -4.90 2.57 1.29
C GLY A 35 -5.16 2.68 -0.22
N LEU A 36 -6.43 2.86 -0.62
CA LEU A 36 -6.83 3.02 -2.02
C LEU A 36 -6.15 4.22 -2.69
N ALA A 37 -5.96 5.32 -1.95
CA ALA A 37 -5.25 6.49 -2.45
C ALA A 37 -3.81 6.15 -2.90
N ARG A 38 -3.15 5.18 -2.24
CA ARG A 38 -1.80 4.70 -2.57
C ARG A 38 -1.78 3.52 -3.54
N GLU A 39 -2.81 2.68 -3.52
CA GLU A 39 -2.88 1.43 -4.28
C GLU A 39 -2.88 1.67 -5.80
N PHE A 40 -3.74 2.59 -6.29
CA PHE A 40 -3.78 2.88 -7.73
C PHE A 40 -2.48 3.53 -8.26
N PRO A 41 -1.91 4.56 -7.61
CA PRO A 41 -0.60 5.09 -8.01
C PRO A 41 0.51 4.05 -8.00
N LEU A 42 0.53 3.15 -7.01
CA LEU A 42 1.52 2.08 -6.92
C LEU A 42 1.42 1.13 -8.12
N ILE A 43 0.21 0.69 -8.49
CA ILE A 43 0.00 -0.17 -9.67
C ILE A 43 0.54 0.50 -10.94
N VAL A 44 0.16 1.76 -11.17
CA VAL A 44 0.58 2.51 -12.36
C VAL A 44 2.10 2.74 -12.38
N ALA A 45 2.68 3.13 -11.24
CA ALA A 45 4.13 3.35 -11.12
C ALA A 45 4.92 2.05 -11.32
N THR A 46 4.40 0.93 -10.83
CA THR A 46 5.00 -0.40 -11.02
C THR A 46 5.02 -0.78 -12.50
N LEU A 47 3.88 -0.67 -13.19
CA LEU A 47 3.80 -0.95 -14.64
C LEU A 47 4.75 -0.06 -15.45
N LYS A 48 4.84 1.22 -15.08
CA LYS A 48 5.74 2.17 -15.71
C LYS A 48 7.21 1.80 -15.47
N ALA A 49 7.59 1.43 -14.25
CA ALA A 49 8.97 1.03 -13.93
C ALA A 49 9.43 -0.20 -14.74
N PHE A 50 8.53 -1.17 -14.96
CA PHE A 50 8.80 -2.29 -15.85
C PHE A 50 8.87 -1.88 -17.33
N SER A 51 7.90 -1.09 -17.81
CA SER A 51 7.88 -0.62 -19.20
C SER A 51 9.11 0.23 -19.58
N GLU A 52 9.68 0.96 -18.63
CA GLU A 52 10.86 1.81 -18.84
C GLU A 52 12.18 1.06 -18.61
N GLY A 53 12.14 -0.22 -18.23
CA GLY A 53 13.32 -1.03 -17.93
C GLY A 53 14.08 -0.60 -16.67
N ARG A 54 13.47 0.23 -15.80
CA ARG A 54 14.01 0.59 -14.47
C ARG A 54 14.06 -0.63 -13.55
N VAL A 55 13.12 -1.54 -13.74
CA VAL A 55 13.05 -2.87 -13.13
C VAL A 55 12.78 -3.89 -14.22
N ARG A 56 13.41 -5.06 -14.12
CA ARG A 56 13.17 -6.21 -15.01
C ARG A 56 13.11 -7.49 -14.19
N ILE A 57 12.57 -8.54 -14.81
CA ILE A 57 12.61 -9.91 -14.28
C ILE A 57 13.48 -10.72 -15.23
N GLU A 58 14.56 -11.28 -14.70
CA GLU A 58 15.55 -12.09 -15.42
C GLU A 58 15.79 -13.36 -14.57
N ASP A 59 15.61 -14.55 -15.16
CA ASP A 59 15.80 -15.84 -14.48
C ASP A 59 15.15 -15.91 -13.08
N GLU A 60 13.85 -15.59 -13.00
CA GLU A 60 13.04 -15.55 -11.77
C GLU A 60 13.52 -14.53 -10.71
N THR A 61 14.50 -13.70 -11.04
CA THR A 61 15.09 -12.70 -10.17
C THR A 61 14.67 -11.29 -10.62
N ILE A 62 14.41 -10.40 -9.66
CA ILE A 62 14.17 -8.99 -9.95
C ILE A 62 15.53 -8.29 -10.07
N VAL A 63 15.74 -7.57 -11.17
CA VAL A 63 16.96 -6.79 -11.40
C VAL A 63 16.64 -5.32 -11.67
N ASP A 64 17.57 -4.44 -11.32
CA ASP A 64 17.47 -3.01 -11.63
C ASP A 64 17.89 -2.68 -13.07
N ALA A 65 17.87 -1.38 -13.41
CA ALA A 65 18.27 -0.88 -14.72
C ALA A 65 19.68 -1.34 -15.15
N SER A 66 20.61 -1.51 -14.21
CA SER A 66 21.99 -1.96 -14.44
C SER A 66 22.15 -3.48 -14.54
N GLY A 67 21.08 -4.25 -14.30
CA GLY A 67 21.12 -5.72 -14.26
C GLY A 67 21.52 -6.28 -12.90
N LYS A 68 21.59 -5.44 -11.86
CA LYS A 68 21.91 -5.90 -10.50
C LYS A 68 20.65 -6.48 -9.86
N ALA A 69 20.77 -7.68 -9.27
CA ALA A 69 19.69 -8.29 -8.50
C ALA A 69 19.31 -7.43 -7.27
N ILE A 70 18.00 -7.25 -7.08
CA ILE A 70 17.41 -6.47 -5.99
C ILE A 70 16.30 -7.28 -5.30
N GLN A 71 16.14 -7.08 -3.98
CA GLN A 71 15.03 -7.69 -3.24
C GLN A 71 13.70 -6.97 -3.44
N GLY A 72 13.76 -5.70 -3.82
CA GLY A 72 12.58 -4.87 -4.05
C GLY A 72 12.98 -3.55 -4.67
N TYR A 73 11.99 -2.89 -5.27
CA TYR A 73 12.15 -1.58 -5.90
C TYR A 73 11.27 -0.57 -5.17
N ASP A 74 11.88 0.42 -4.54
CA ASP A 74 11.17 1.40 -3.74
C ASP A 74 10.54 2.49 -4.61
N LEU A 75 9.20 2.59 -4.56
CA LEU A 75 8.40 3.58 -5.26
C LEU A 75 7.78 4.62 -4.31
N THR A 76 8.13 4.60 -3.02
CA THR A 76 7.50 5.42 -1.97
C THR A 76 7.51 6.90 -2.35
N GLU A 77 8.67 7.46 -2.71
CA GLU A 77 8.75 8.87 -3.09
C GLU A 77 7.96 9.20 -4.37
N GLU A 78 7.91 8.28 -5.34
CA GLU A 78 7.14 8.49 -6.58
C GLU A 78 5.63 8.53 -6.30
N ILE A 79 5.17 7.72 -5.35
CA ILE A 79 3.77 7.65 -4.94
C ILE A 79 3.38 8.86 -4.09
N GLU A 80 4.19 9.21 -3.09
CA GLU A 80 3.88 10.33 -2.19
C GLU A 80 3.84 11.67 -2.93
N ARG A 81 4.57 11.85 -4.05
CA ARG A 81 4.44 13.03 -4.93
C ARG A 81 3.10 13.14 -5.67
N LYS A 82 2.28 12.08 -5.69
CA LYS A 82 0.98 12.03 -6.37
C LYS A 82 -0.21 12.14 -5.41
N LEU A 83 0.04 12.16 -4.10
CA LEU A 83 -0.95 12.30 -3.03
C LEU A 83 -1.08 13.77 -2.60
#